data_AF-A0A7J4J7C3-F1
#
_entry.id   AF-A0A7J4J7C3-F1
#
_cell.length_a   1.000
_cell.length_b   1.000
_cell.length_c   1.000
_cell.angle_alpha   90.00
_cell.angle_beta   90.00
_cell.angle_gamma   90.00
#
_symmetry.space_group_name_H-M   'P 1'
#
loop_
_entity.id
_entity.type
_entity.pdbx_description
1 polymer ?
#
loop_
_entity_poly.entity_id
_entity_poly.type
_entity_poly.pdbx_seq_one_letter_code
_entity_poly.pdbx_strand_id
1 'polypeptide(L)'
;MATDMITVKLEDVFLKDIDSIVKNEGYQNRTEFIRNALREKIEEIRLRKTMLELAHLKGSAKKKTTEDSYEKTRVKAFEELSRKLI
;
A
#
# COMPACT_ATOMS: atom_id res chain seq x y z
N MET A 1 -20.52 1.55 5.38
CA MET A 1 -19.29 2.24 5.87
C MET A 1 -19.73 3.52 6.55
N ALA A 2 -19.29 3.76 7.79
CA ALA A 2 -19.56 5.03 8.46
C ALA A 2 -18.61 6.11 7.92
N THR A 3 -19.11 7.33 7.77
CA THR A 3 -18.29 8.49 7.38
C THR A 3 -18.36 9.48 8.52
N ASP A 4 -17.20 9.84 9.06
CA ASP A 4 -17.09 10.84 10.13
C ASP A 4 -16.66 12.18 9.55
N MET A 5 -17.21 13.27 10.08
CA MET A 5 -16.83 14.62 9.70
C MET A 5 -15.65 15.10 10.56
N ILE A 6 -14.66 15.70 9.91
CA ILE A 6 -13.52 16.34 10.59
C ILE A 6 -13.48 17.83 10.24
N THR A 7 -12.94 18.63 11.14
CA THR A 7 -12.64 20.05 10.90
C THR A 7 -11.15 20.27 11.08
N VAL A 8 -10.53 20.96 10.14
CA VAL A 8 -9.10 21.28 10.16
C VAL A 8 -8.90 22.78 9.98
N LYS A 9 -7.87 23.33 10.62
CA LYS A 9 -7.42 24.71 10.41
C LYS A 9 -6.22 24.67 9.47
N LEU A 10 -6.29 25.45 8.40
CA LEU A 10 -5.26 25.56 7.38
C LEU A 10 -4.96 27.03 7.13
N GLU A 11 -3.75 27.33 6.69
CA GLU A 11 -3.38 28.68 6.29
C GLU A 11 -4.14 29.09 5.01
N ASP A 12 -4.54 30.36 4.93
CA ASP A 12 -5.33 30.87 3.80
C ASP A 12 -4.60 30.72 2.46
N VAL A 13 -3.27 30.89 2.46
CA VAL A 13 -2.46 30.71 1.24
C VAL A 13 -2.51 29.26 0.79
N PHE A 14 -2.34 28.31 1.72
CA PHE A 14 -2.41 26.89 1.42
C PHE A 14 -3.82 26.46 0.96
N LEU A 15 -4.89 27.06 1.49
CA LEU A 15 -6.25 26.82 1.00
C LEU A 15 -6.42 27.24 -0.47
N LYS A 16 -5.79 28.33 -0.90
CA LYS A 16 -5.82 28.77 -2.31
C LYS A 16 -5.05 27.82 -3.23
N ASP A 17 -3.96 27.22 -2.73
CA ASP A 17 -3.22 26.20 -3.47
C ASP A 17 -4.07 24.95 -3.66
N ILE A 18 -4.78 24.51 -2.60
CA ILE A 18 -5.74 23.40 -2.67
C ILE A 18 -6.82 23.70 -3.71
N ASP A 19 -7.41 24.89 -3.72
CA ASP A 19 -8.43 25.27 -4.70
C ASP A 19 -7.92 25.21 -6.14
N SER A 20 -6.69 25.65 -6.34
CA SER A 20 -6.05 25.65 -7.65
C SER A 20 -5.86 24.22 -8.15
N ILE A 21 -5.38 23.33 -7.28
CA ILE A 21 -5.21 21.91 -7.60
C ILE A 21 -6.56 21.24 -7.88
N VAL A 22 -7.57 21.46 -7.02
CA VAL A 22 -8.93 20.91 -7.21
C VAL A 22 -9.47 21.27 -8.59
N LYS A 23 -9.32 22.53 -9.00
CA LYS A 23 -9.78 23.02 -10.30
C LYS A 23 -8.97 22.45 -11.48
N ASN A 24 -7.65 22.39 -11.35
CA ASN A 24 -6.75 22.01 -12.46
C ASN A 24 -6.72 20.51 -12.71
N GLU A 25 -6.82 19.71 -11.66
CA GLU A 25 -6.76 18.24 -11.72
C GLU A 25 -8.16 17.60 -11.86
N GLY A 26 -9.22 18.41 -11.96
CA GLY A 26 -10.58 17.94 -12.26
C GLY A 26 -11.30 17.28 -11.09
N TYR A 27 -10.91 17.55 -9.84
CA TYR A 27 -11.65 17.10 -8.66
C TYR A 27 -13.00 17.83 -8.53
N GLN A 28 -14.03 17.15 -8.03
CA GLN A 28 -15.35 17.77 -7.88
C GLN A 28 -15.40 18.77 -6.72
N ASN A 29 -14.66 18.50 -5.64
CA ASN A 29 -14.62 19.34 -4.45
C ASN A 29 -13.39 19.08 -3.58
N ARG A 30 -13.12 20.01 -2.64
CA ARG A 30 -12.01 19.88 -1.67
C ARG A 30 -12.07 18.59 -0.85
N THR A 31 -13.27 18.15 -0.47
CA THR A 31 -13.44 16.96 0.37
C THR A 31 -12.98 15.69 -0.35
N GLU A 32 -13.29 15.57 -1.64
CA GLU A 32 -12.82 14.47 -2.47
C GLU A 32 -11.30 14.48 -2.58
N PHE A 33 -10.72 15.64 -2.93
CA PHE A 33 -9.28 15.81 -3.04
C PHE A 33 -8.56 15.45 -1.73
N ILE A 34 -8.97 16.04 -0.61
CA ILE A 34 -8.36 15.80 0.71
C ILE A 34 -8.50 14.32 1.10
N ARG A 35 -9.65 13.69 0.83
CA ARG A 35 -9.85 12.27 1.13
C ARG A 35 -8.89 11.38 0.34
N ASN A 36 -8.70 11.66 -0.94
CA ASN A 36 -7.80 10.89 -1.79
C ASN A 36 -6.34 11.09 -1.37
N ALA A 37 -5.93 12.34 -1.15
CA ALA A 37 -4.59 12.66 -0.65
C ALA A 37 -4.27 11.99 0.69
N LEU A 38 -5.22 11.98 1.63
CA LEU A 38 -5.05 11.27 2.92
C LEU A 38 -4.95 9.75 2.72
N ARG A 39 -5.76 9.17 1.83
CA ARG A 39 -5.70 7.73 1.53
C ARG A 39 -4.35 7.35 0.94
N GLU A 40 -3.89 8.07 -0.07
CA GLU A 40 -2.59 7.85 -0.70
C GLU A 40 -1.47 7.94 0.33
N LYS A 41 -1.51 8.95 1.22
CA LYS A 41 -0.48 9.09 2.25
C LYS A 41 -0.48 7.95 3.26
N ILE A 42 -1.65 7.46 3.65
CA ILE A 42 -1.78 6.31 4.55
C ILE A 42 -1.21 5.05 3.89
N GLU A 43 -1.55 4.78 2.63
CA GLU A 43 -1.03 3.61 1.91
C GLU A 43 0.48 3.69 1.69
N GLU A 44 1.01 4.87 1.37
CA GLU A 44 2.46 5.10 1.27
C GLU A 44 3.18 4.76 2.59
N ILE A 45 2.64 5.21 3.72
CA ILE A 45 3.19 4.94 5.05
C ILE A 45 3.11 3.44 5.38
N ARG A 46 1.99 2.77 5.06
CA ARG A 46 1.82 1.33 5.27
C ARG A 46 2.84 0.53 4.46
N LEU A 47 2.96 0.83 3.17
CA LEU A 47 3.92 0.18 2.28
C LEU A 47 5.34 0.34 2.80
N ARG A 48 5.71 1.56 3.23
CA ARG A 48 7.03 1.83 3.80
C ARG A 48 7.32 0.98 5.03
N LYS A 49 6.35 0.81 5.94
CA LYS A 49 6.50 -0.04 7.13
C LYS A 49 6.67 -1.51 6.75
N THR A 50 5.82 -2.02 5.87
CA THR A 50 5.91 -3.40 5.38
C THR A 50 7.24 -3.67 4.69
N MET A 51 7.75 -2.71 3.89
CA MET A 51 9.07 -2.84 3.27
C MET A 51 10.20 -2.93 4.31
N LEU A 52 10.13 -2.17 5.40
CA LEU A 52 11.11 -2.27 6.49
C LEU A 52 11.04 -3.63 7.19
N GLU A 53 9.84 -4.13 7.47
CA GLU A 53 9.64 -5.47 8.03
C GLU A 53 10.19 -6.57 7.10
N LEU A 54 9.93 -6.46 5.80
CA LEU A 54 10.47 -7.37 4.78
C LEU A 54 12.00 -7.23 4.62
N ALA A 55 12.57 -6.04 4.83
CA ALA A 55 14.01 -5.84 4.76
C ALA A 55 14.75 -6.65 5.83
N HIS A 56 14.16 -6.83 7.02
CA HIS A 56 14.70 -7.75 8.04
C HIS A 56 14.64 -9.23 7.62
N LEU A 57 13.72 -9.59 6.71
CA LEU A 57 13.64 -10.93 6.13
C LEU A 57 14.55 -11.10 4.90
N LYS A 58 14.95 -10.00 4.26
CA LYS A 58 15.82 -10.00 3.08
C LYS A 58 17.27 -10.27 3.51
N GLY A 59 17.65 -11.54 3.51
CA GLY A 59 18.98 -12.03 3.91
C GLY A 59 18.96 -13.02 5.08
N SER A 60 17.82 -13.16 5.78
CA SER A 60 17.64 -14.18 6.81
C SER A 60 17.44 -15.60 6.22
N ALA A 61 17.17 -15.68 4.91
CA ALA A 61 17.28 -16.91 4.15
C ALA A 61 18.76 -17.36 4.13
N LYS A 62 19.14 -18.19 5.09
CA LYS A 62 20.47 -18.83 5.19
C LYS A 62 20.85 -19.67 3.95
N LYS A 63 19.89 -19.97 3.07
CA LYS A 63 20.05 -20.85 1.92
C LYS A 63 19.89 -20.04 0.63
N LYS A 64 20.93 -20.01 -0.21
CA LYS A 64 20.79 -19.65 -1.63
C LYS A 64 19.93 -20.73 -2.28
N THR A 65 18.70 -20.40 -2.63
CA THR A 65 17.85 -21.29 -3.41
C THR A 65 18.25 -21.11 -4.88
N THR A 66 18.88 -22.13 -5.47
CA THR A 66 19.12 -22.21 -6.91
C THR A 66 17.80 -22.49 -7.64
N GLU A 67 17.72 -22.13 -8.92
CA GLU A 67 16.56 -22.37 -9.81
C GLU A 67 15.99 -23.80 -9.63
N ASP A 68 16.87 -24.81 -9.67
CA ASP A 68 16.53 -26.23 -9.53
C ASP A 68 15.95 -26.59 -8.14
N SER A 69 16.43 -25.93 -7.09
CA SER A 69 15.87 -26.09 -5.74
C SER A 69 14.50 -25.42 -5.60
N TYR A 70 14.24 -24.36 -6.37
CA TYR A 70 12.96 -23.66 -6.36
C TYR A 70 11.88 -24.48 -7.07
N GLU A 71 12.19 -25.02 -8.25
CA GLU A 71 11.33 -25.93 -9.02
C GLU A 71 10.92 -27.16 -8.18
N LYS A 72 11.89 -27.85 -7.57
CA LYS A 72 11.61 -29.02 -6.70
C LYS A 72 10.72 -28.67 -5.50
N THR A 73 10.88 -27.48 -4.93
CA THR A 73 10.05 -27.02 -3.81
C THR A 73 8.63 -26.69 -4.27
N ARG A 74 8.49 -26.08 -5.46
CA ARG A 74 7.19 -25.75 -6.05
C ARG A 74 6.36 -26.98 -6.38
N VAL A 75 6.98 -28.01 -6.98
CA VAL A 75 6.32 -29.29 -7.28
C VAL A 75 5.82 -29.97 -6.00
N LYS A 76 6.67 -30.06 -4.96
CA LYS A 76 6.27 -30.65 -3.67
C LYS A 76 5.14 -29.88 -3.00
N ALA A 77 5.19 -28.56 -2.99
CA ALA A 77 4.13 -27.73 -2.41
C ALA A 77 2.79 -27.95 -3.14
N PHE A 78 2.84 -28.09 -4.47
CA PHE A 78 1.66 -28.35 -5.28
C PHE A 78 1.08 -29.75 -5.02
N GLU A 79 1.92 -30.78 -4.88
CA GLU A 79 1.50 -32.15 -4.53
C GLU A 79 0.89 -32.27 -3.12
N GLU A 80 1.37 -31.47 -2.17
CA GLU A 80 0.80 -31.42 -0.81
C GLU A 80 -0.54 -30.67 -0.79
N LEU A 81 -0.66 -29.59 -1.56
CA LEU A 81 -1.92 -28.84 -1.70
C LEU A 81 -2.99 -29.68 -2.40
N SER A 82 -2.64 -30.39 -3.47
CA SER A 82 -3.59 -31.26 -4.19
C SER A 82 -4.07 -32.42 -3.31
N ARG A 83 -3.20 -32.97 -2.45
CA ARG A 83 -3.57 -34.00 -1.45
C ARG A 83 -4.49 -33.50 -0.34
N LYS A 84 -4.52 -32.19 -0.05
CA LYS A 84 -5.44 -31.60 0.94
C LYS A 84 -6.80 -31.21 0.37
N LEU A 85 -6.92 -31.17 -0.97
CA LEU A 85 -8.14 -30.82 -1.71
C LEU A 85 -8.96 -32.05 -2.13
N ILE A 86 -8.43 -33.26 -1.90
CA ILE A 86 -9.09 -34.58 -2.07
C ILE A 86 -9.35 -35.15 -0.68
#